data_AF-A0AAD6ZA54-F1
#
_entry.id   AF-A0AAD6ZA54-F1
#
_cell.length_a   1.000
_cell.length_b   1.000
_cell.length_c   1.000
_cell.angle_alpha   90.00
_cell.angle_beta   90.00
_cell.angle_gamma   90.00
#
_symmetry.space_group_name_H-M   'P 1'
#
loop_
_entity.id
_entity.type
_entity.pdbx_description
1 polymer ?
#
loop_
_entity_poly.entity_id
_entity_poly.type
_entity_poly.pdbx_seq_one_letter_code
_entity_poly.pdbx_strand_id
1 'polypeptide(L)'
;MSALLPEELLERILAHVFVASPAPRPRASWHCVLPTQSPRDTRSPTASLLVSRAFHRIALPLLYHTIVLRSSRQSVALLHTLRAQPALVWAVCVLILPTPSEWDAEVLRTLPRLLVLDATLPLTVASSMNGGEEGRSIEALCDAIRQLRTLRTLSLRKTTGTYLSQHAPRALLEAAADAVSRCPDLCTLTLSFPLSSDPTLAPLTSALSTAPALRTICTPLPALPSAAAVYVAIAENAALERVCLQLMGEDGGAIESKYLTPPLCEVSAALAGPSNAVASGLSGPSTSPALEYRPTYASHHVPTSLFIAAARAHPRLIELIRAGTSIAAGSRARAVTVGGRVAGR
;
A
#
# COMPACT_ATOMS: atom_id res chain seq x y z
N MET A 1 33.57 2.31 30.98
CA MET A 1 32.09 2.16 30.98
C MET A 1 31.59 2.59 29.61
N SER A 2 31.37 1.66 28.69
CA SER A 2 30.81 2.00 27.38
C SER A 2 29.35 2.36 27.57
N ALA A 3 28.97 3.61 27.28
CA ALA A 3 27.58 4.01 27.28
C ALA A 3 26.83 3.16 26.24
N LEU A 4 26.03 2.21 26.71
CA LEU A 4 25.18 1.40 25.86
C LEU A 4 24.06 2.31 25.35
N LEU A 5 23.86 2.31 24.03
CA LEU A 5 22.73 2.98 23.42
C LEU A 5 21.42 2.35 23.96
N PRO A 6 20.44 3.15 24.43
CA PRO A 6 19.12 2.64 24.81
C PRO A 6 18.47 1.79 23.71
N GLU A 7 17.79 0.72 24.08
CA GLU A 7 17.21 -0.23 23.12
C GLU A 7 16.16 0.42 22.22
N GLU A 8 15.43 1.40 22.75
CA GLU A 8 14.40 2.16 22.02
C GLU A 8 15.03 3.04 20.93
N LEU A 9 16.21 3.61 21.20
CA LEU A 9 16.96 4.37 20.19
C LEU A 9 17.53 3.43 19.13
N LEU A 10 18.02 2.26 19.55
CA LEU A 10 18.50 1.24 18.62
C LEU A 10 17.38 0.72 17.72
N GLU A 11 16.20 0.41 18.27
CA GLU A 11 15.01 0.01 17.52
C GLU A 11 14.63 1.06 16.48
N ARG A 12 14.57 2.34 16.86
CA ARG A 12 14.25 3.44 15.93
C ARG A 12 15.26 3.55 14.79
N ILE A 13 16.56 3.45 15.09
CA ILE A 13 17.62 3.47 14.08
C ILE A 13 17.46 2.28 13.13
N LEU A 14 17.29 1.08 13.68
CA LEU A 14 17.13 -0.15 12.89
C LEU A 14 15.84 -0.14 12.07
N ALA A 15 14.75 0.41 12.59
CA ALA A 15 13.50 0.55 11.86
C ALA A 15 13.70 1.31 10.55
N HIS A 16 14.50 2.39 10.54
CA HIS A 16 14.84 3.12 9.31
C HIS A 16 15.65 2.30 8.29
N VAL A 17 16.44 1.33 8.76
CA VAL A 17 17.23 0.41 7.93
C VAL A 17 16.35 -0.69 7.35
N PHE A 18 15.40 -1.22 8.11
CA PHE A 18 14.59 -2.38 7.75
C PHE A 18 13.25 -2.05 7.08
N VAL A 19 12.86 -0.78 6.93
CA VAL A 19 11.65 -0.45 6.15
C VAL A 19 11.77 -1.01 4.73
N ALA A 20 11.10 -2.12 4.48
CA ALA A 20 11.00 -2.75 3.17
C ALA A 20 10.30 -1.76 2.25
N SER A 21 11.09 -1.13 1.38
CA SER A 21 10.55 -0.28 0.33
C SER A 21 10.10 -1.19 -0.82
N PRO A 22 8.85 -1.08 -1.30
CA PRO A 22 8.38 -1.88 -2.44
C PRO A 22 9.20 -1.56 -3.70
N ALA A 23 9.57 -0.29 -3.90
CA ALA A 23 10.56 0.10 -4.90
C ALA A 23 11.99 0.07 -4.33
N PRO A 24 12.99 -0.38 -5.10
CA PRO A 24 14.38 -0.26 -4.70
C PRO A 24 14.70 1.22 -4.51
N ARG A 25 15.25 1.60 -3.33
CA ARG A 25 15.65 2.98 -3.08
C ARG A 25 16.74 3.36 -4.10
N PRO A 26 16.56 4.43 -4.89
CA PRO A 26 17.60 4.88 -5.81
C PRO A 26 18.85 5.21 -5.00
N ARG A 27 19.99 4.67 -5.43
CA ARG A 27 21.28 4.97 -4.80
C ARG A 27 21.56 6.45 -4.96
N ALA A 28 22.08 7.08 -3.92
CA ALA A 28 22.52 8.45 -4.05
C ALA A 28 23.65 8.52 -5.10
N SER A 29 23.60 9.52 -5.98
CA SER A 29 24.46 9.62 -7.18
C SER A 29 25.97 9.59 -6.88
N TRP A 30 26.37 9.97 -5.67
CA TRP A 30 27.76 9.95 -5.18
C TRP A 30 28.28 8.55 -4.80
N HIS A 31 27.44 7.51 -4.83
CA HIS A 31 27.87 6.11 -4.74
C HIS A 31 28.24 5.50 -6.10
N CYS A 32 28.06 6.22 -7.21
CA CYS A 32 28.32 5.73 -8.57
C CYS A 32 29.72 6.06 -9.09
N VAL A 33 30.70 6.30 -8.22
CA VAL A 33 31.97 6.96 -8.61
C VAL A 33 32.97 6.02 -9.31
N LEU A 34 32.69 4.72 -9.45
CA LEU A 34 33.61 3.79 -10.13
C LEU A 34 32.93 3.06 -11.31
N PRO A 35 33.30 3.38 -12.57
CA PRO A 35 32.67 2.81 -13.78
C PRO A 35 32.99 1.32 -14.01
N THR A 36 33.80 0.69 -13.16
CA THR A 36 34.27 -0.70 -13.30
C THR A 36 33.76 -1.65 -12.24
N GLN A 37 33.00 -1.19 -11.24
CA GLN A 37 32.40 -2.08 -10.25
C GLN A 37 30.97 -2.44 -10.66
N SER A 38 30.73 -3.74 -10.85
CA SER A 38 29.39 -4.25 -11.10
C SER A 38 28.43 -3.71 -10.02
N PRO A 39 27.19 -3.33 -10.36
CA PRO A 39 26.25 -2.67 -9.46
C PRO A 39 25.66 -3.61 -8.36
N ARG A 40 26.43 -4.60 -7.89
CA ARG A 40 26.04 -5.61 -6.90
C ARG A 40 26.38 -5.25 -5.46
N ASP A 41 26.54 -3.98 -5.13
CA ASP A 41 26.62 -3.59 -3.72
C ASP A 41 25.22 -3.43 -3.12
N THR A 42 24.52 -4.56 -2.98
CA THR A 42 23.41 -4.70 -2.05
C THR A 42 23.99 -4.95 -0.67
N ARG A 43 24.28 -3.89 0.09
CA ARG A 43 24.46 -4.04 1.54
C ARG A 43 23.16 -4.65 2.06
N SER A 44 23.20 -5.95 2.29
CA SER A 44 22.04 -6.68 2.75
C SER A 44 21.64 -6.08 4.10
N PRO A 45 20.35 -5.77 4.32
CA PRO A 45 19.87 -5.30 5.62
C PRO A 45 20.22 -6.31 6.74
N THR A 46 20.50 -7.57 6.39
CA THR A 46 20.95 -8.61 7.32
C THR A 46 22.32 -8.35 7.95
N ALA A 47 23.15 -7.45 7.41
CA ALA A 47 24.44 -7.13 8.03
C ALA A 47 24.28 -6.61 9.47
N SER A 48 23.20 -5.85 9.73
CA SER A 48 22.87 -5.34 11.07
C SER A 48 22.58 -6.47 12.07
N LEU A 49 22.13 -7.65 11.61
CA LEU A 49 21.87 -8.80 12.47
C LEU A 49 23.15 -9.44 13.03
N LEU A 50 24.29 -9.20 12.38
CA LEU A 50 25.58 -9.82 12.72
C LEU A 50 26.44 -8.96 13.64
N VAL A 51 25.99 -7.75 14.00
CA VAL A 51 26.77 -6.81 14.81
C VAL A 51 26.90 -7.29 16.26
N SER A 52 25.78 -7.66 16.88
CA SER A 52 25.73 -8.15 18.27
C SER A 52 24.43 -8.90 18.55
N ARG A 53 24.36 -9.61 19.69
CA ARG A 53 23.13 -10.30 20.13
C ARG A 53 21.97 -9.34 20.38
N ALA A 54 22.25 -8.14 20.91
CA ALA A 54 21.23 -7.12 21.14
C ALA A 54 20.64 -6.61 19.81
N PHE A 55 21.52 -6.32 18.84
CA PHE A 55 21.10 -5.97 17.49
C PHE A 55 20.26 -7.08 16.88
N HIS A 56 20.70 -8.33 16.93
CA HIS A 56 19.93 -9.46 16.41
C HIS A 56 18.53 -9.55 17.03
N ARG A 57 18.41 -9.44 18.36
CA ARG A 57 17.13 -9.53 19.09
C ARG A 57 16.14 -8.42 18.67
N ILE A 58 16.63 -7.19 18.49
CA ILE A 58 15.78 -6.03 18.15
C ILE A 58 15.50 -5.97 16.64
N ALA A 59 16.48 -6.27 15.81
CA ALA A 59 16.38 -6.18 14.35
C ALA A 59 15.56 -7.31 13.73
N LEU A 60 15.58 -8.52 14.31
CA LEU A 60 14.95 -9.67 13.68
C LEU A 60 13.41 -9.49 13.52
N PRO A 61 12.64 -9.06 14.54
CA PRO A 61 11.23 -8.76 14.35
C PRO A 61 10.98 -7.64 13.32
N LEU A 62 11.83 -6.60 13.31
CA LEU A 62 11.73 -5.49 12.36
C LEU A 62 11.97 -5.94 10.91
N LEU A 63 12.90 -6.87 10.69
CA LEU A 63 13.18 -7.45 9.38
C LEU A 63 11.99 -8.25 8.85
N TYR A 64 11.29 -8.99 9.72
CA TYR A 64 10.13 -9.80 9.35
C TYR A 64 8.81 -9.02 9.37
N HIS A 65 8.80 -7.77 9.86
CA HIS A 65 7.58 -6.96 9.97
C HIS A 65 6.85 -6.80 8.64
N THR A 66 7.62 -6.50 7.58
CA THR A 66 7.09 -6.29 6.23
C THR A 66 7.74 -7.25 5.25
N ILE A 67 6.96 -8.19 4.74
CA ILE A 67 7.40 -9.21 3.80
C ILE A 67 6.84 -8.89 2.41
N VAL A 68 7.72 -8.98 1.40
CA VAL A 68 7.33 -8.90 -0.02
C VAL A 68 7.64 -10.22 -0.70
N LEU A 69 6.61 -10.94 -1.15
CA LEU A 69 6.73 -12.22 -1.84
C LEU A 69 6.61 -12.03 -3.36
N ARG A 70 7.76 -11.90 -4.03
CA ARG A 70 7.85 -11.69 -5.49
C ARG A 70 7.91 -12.97 -6.30
N SER A 71 7.96 -14.13 -5.64
CA SER A 71 8.04 -15.43 -6.31
C SER A 71 7.63 -16.56 -5.37
N SER A 72 7.10 -17.64 -5.94
CA SER A 72 6.74 -18.87 -5.21
C SER A 72 7.90 -19.41 -4.34
N ARG A 73 9.14 -19.35 -4.84
CA ARG A 73 10.34 -19.77 -4.06
C ARG A 73 10.50 -18.98 -2.76
N GLN A 74 10.17 -17.68 -2.76
CA GLN A 74 10.21 -16.85 -1.55
C GLN A 74 9.11 -17.24 -0.58
N SER A 75 7.92 -17.54 -1.06
CA SER A 75 6.79 -18.01 -0.26
C SER A 75 7.11 -19.34 0.43
N VAL A 76 7.69 -20.30 -0.30
CA VAL A 76 8.16 -21.58 0.25
C VAL A 76 9.27 -21.38 1.28
N ALA A 77 10.27 -20.55 0.98
CA ALA A 77 11.37 -20.28 1.91
C ALA A 77 10.89 -19.59 3.20
N LEU A 78 9.96 -18.63 3.08
CA LEU A 78 9.33 -17.99 4.23
C LEU A 78 8.53 -19.00 5.04
N LEU A 79 7.69 -19.80 4.40
CA LEU A 79 6.88 -20.82 5.07
C LEU A 79 7.76 -21.82 5.84
N HIS A 80 8.85 -22.28 5.23
CA HIS A 80 9.84 -23.12 5.91
C HIS A 80 10.46 -22.42 7.12
N THR A 81 10.81 -21.13 6.97
CA THR A 81 11.38 -20.32 8.06
C THR A 81 10.39 -20.10 9.21
N LEU A 82 9.13 -19.80 8.92
CA LEU A 82 8.08 -19.60 9.93
C LEU A 82 7.76 -20.90 10.67
N ARG A 83 7.82 -22.04 9.98
CA ARG A 83 7.68 -23.37 10.61
C ARG A 83 8.87 -23.71 11.51
N ALA A 84 10.08 -23.41 11.08
CA ALA A 84 11.29 -23.63 11.87
C ALA A 84 11.38 -22.69 13.08
N GLN A 85 10.86 -21.46 12.96
CA GLN A 85 10.88 -20.45 14.02
C GLN A 85 9.50 -19.81 14.21
N PRO A 86 8.58 -20.49 14.93
CA PRO A 86 7.20 -20.02 15.11
C PRO A 86 7.06 -18.64 15.77
N ALA A 87 8.06 -18.22 16.55
CA ALA A 87 8.05 -16.88 17.16
C ALA A 87 8.03 -15.74 16.10
N LEU A 88 8.56 -15.97 14.89
CA LEU A 88 8.57 -14.99 13.81
C LEU A 88 7.20 -14.75 13.19
N VAL A 89 6.27 -15.71 13.33
CA VAL A 89 4.89 -15.58 12.83
C VAL A 89 4.23 -14.32 13.37
N TRP A 90 4.48 -13.98 14.64
CA TRP A 90 3.92 -12.80 15.29
C TRP A 90 4.60 -11.48 14.87
N ALA A 91 5.79 -11.55 14.27
CA ALA A 91 6.47 -10.38 13.76
C ALA A 91 5.89 -9.94 12.40
N VAL A 92 5.40 -10.86 11.58
CA VAL A 92 4.88 -10.55 10.23
C VAL A 92 3.51 -9.86 10.32
N CYS A 93 3.52 -8.54 10.14
CA CYS A 93 2.31 -7.71 10.21
C CYS A 93 1.84 -7.22 8.84
N VAL A 94 2.77 -7.09 7.89
CA VAL A 94 2.52 -6.59 6.53
C VAL A 94 2.97 -7.62 5.51
N LEU A 95 2.06 -8.05 4.65
CA LEU A 95 2.36 -8.95 3.55
C LEU A 95 2.00 -8.28 2.22
N ILE A 96 2.98 -8.24 1.32
CA ILE A 96 2.83 -7.71 -0.03
C ILE A 96 3.03 -8.85 -1.02
N LEU A 97 2.03 -9.07 -1.88
CA LEU A 97 1.96 -10.11 -2.91
C LEU A 97 1.91 -9.47 -4.31
N PRO A 98 3.03 -9.00 -4.87
CA PRO A 98 3.05 -8.41 -6.21
C PRO A 98 2.65 -9.40 -7.31
N THR A 99 2.92 -10.68 -7.08
CA THR A 99 2.64 -11.79 -7.99
C THR A 99 2.15 -12.97 -7.14
N PRO A 100 0.83 -13.05 -6.87
CA PRO A 100 0.31 -14.12 -6.04
C PRO A 100 0.62 -15.49 -6.63
N SER A 101 0.95 -16.42 -5.76
CA SER A 101 1.36 -17.79 -6.05
C SER A 101 0.58 -18.78 -5.19
N GLU A 102 0.63 -20.05 -5.54
CA GLU A 102 -0.07 -21.13 -4.82
C GLU A 102 0.30 -21.20 -3.33
N TRP A 103 1.57 -20.95 -3.00
CA TRP A 103 2.09 -21.06 -1.63
C TRP A 103 1.73 -19.88 -0.74
N ASP A 104 1.24 -18.77 -1.32
CA ASP A 104 0.86 -17.60 -0.56
C ASP A 104 -0.38 -17.87 0.30
N ALA A 105 -1.22 -18.83 -0.12
CA ALA A 105 -2.34 -19.30 0.68
C ALA A 105 -1.88 -19.92 2.01
N GLU A 106 -0.88 -20.80 1.97
CA GLU A 106 -0.30 -21.43 3.16
C GLU A 106 0.40 -20.40 4.04
N VAL A 107 1.14 -19.46 3.44
CA VAL A 107 1.74 -18.35 4.20
C VAL A 107 0.65 -17.57 4.91
N LEU A 108 -0.40 -17.10 4.22
CA LEU A 108 -1.50 -16.34 4.84
C LEU A 108 -2.16 -17.09 6.01
N ARG A 109 -2.41 -18.40 5.85
CA ARG A 109 -3.00 -19.22 6.93
C ARG A 109 -2.09 -19.34 8.15
N THR A 110 -0.78 -19.22 7.98
CA THR A 110 0.16 -19.21 9.11
C THR A 110 0.23 -17.88 9.86
N LEU A 111 -0.35 -16.79 9.34
CA LEU A 111 -0.21 -15.44 9.89
C LEU A 111 -1.48 -14.97 10.65
N PRO A 112 -1.61 -15.25 11.96
CA PRO A 112 -2.81 -14.95 12.73
C PRO A 112 -3.03 -13.45 13.02
N ARG A 113 -1.99 -12.61 12.85
CA ARG A 113 -2.03 -11.16 13.12
C ARG A 113 -1.69 -10.33 11.90
N LEU A 114 -2.03 -10.80 10.71
CA LEU A 114 -1.83 -9.98 9.52
C LEU A 114 -2.68 -8.72 9.60
N LEU A 115 -2.02 -7.55 9.63
CA LEU A 115 -2.67 -6.25 9.74
C LEU A 115 -2.84 -5.59 8.38
N VAL A 116 -1.86 -5.78 7.48
CA VAL A 116 -1.86 -5.17 6.15
C VAL A 116 -1.62 -6.24 5.10
N LEU A 117 -2.54 -6.31 4.13
CA LEU A 117 -2.40 -7.15 2.95
C LEU A 117 -2.44 -6.25 1.71
N ASP A 118 -1.37 -6.29 0.91
CA ASP A 118 -1.30 -5.65 -0.40
C ASP A 118 -1.13 -6.71 -1.48
N ALA A 119 -2.19 -6.99 -2.24
CA ALA A 119 -2.20 -8.07 -3.23
C ALA A 119 -2.47 -7.51 -4.63
N THR A 120 -1.71 -7.99 -5.61
CA THR A 120 -1.98 -7.73 -7.02
C THR A 120 -2.97 -8.77 -7.55
N LEU A 121 -3.97 -8.34 -8.32
CA LEU A 121 -4.90 -9.22 -9.01
C LEU A 121 -4.12 -10.05 -10.06
N PRO A 122 -4.24 -11.40 -10.03
CA PRO A 122 -3.50 -12.27 -10.93
C PRO A 122 -3.88 -12.00 -12.38
N LEU A 123 -2.88 -11.93 -13.27
CA LEU A 123 -3.13 -11.89 -14.70
C LEU A 123 -3.42 -13.31 -15.17
N THR A 124 -4.61 -13.56 -15.71
CA THR A 124 -4.90 -14.81 -16.41
C THR A 124 -4.22 -14.73 -17.78
N VAL A 125 -2.94 -15.06 -17.84
CA VAL A 125 -2.28 -15.27 -19.12
C VAL A 125 -2.92 -16.53 -19.70
N ALA A 126 -3.30 -16.53 -20.98
CA ALA A 126 -3.88 -17.70 -21.67
C ALA A 126 -2.89 -18.88 -21.82
N SER A 127 -1.87 -18.95 -20.97
CA SER A 127 -0.80 -19.94 -20.91
C SER A 127 -1.31 -21.23 -20.28
N SER A 128 -2.36 -21.81 -20.85
CA SER A 128 -2.87 -23.08 -20.37
C SER A 128 -3.41 -23.92 -21.53
N MET A 129 -2.49 -24.57 -22.22
CA MET A 129 -2.76 -25.91 -22.77
C MET A 129 -2.69 -27.01 -21.68
N ASN A 130 -2.24 -26.69 -20.46
CA ASN A 130 -2.18 -27.61 -19.31
C ASN A 130 -3.24 -27.23 -18.25
N GLY A 131 -4.52 -27.31 -18.64
CA GLY A 131 -5.73 -26.78 -18.00
C GLY A 131 -6.12 -27.14 -16.57
N GLY A 132 -5.22 -27.57 -15.68
CA GLY A 132 -5.60 -28.08 -14.36
C GLY A 132 -5.05 -27.35 -13.14
N GLU A 133 -3.79 -26.92 -13.16
CA GLU A 133 -3.07 -26.62 -11.91
C GLU A 133 -3.26 -25.18 -11.41
N GLU A 134 -3.27 -24.19 -12.31
CA GLU A 134 -3.35 -22.77 -11.91
C GLU A 134 -4.66 -22.38 -11.20
N GLY A 135 -5.78 -23.04 -11.54
CA GLY A 135 -7.09 -22.74 -10.94
C GLY A 135 -7.12 -23.04 -9.43
N ARG A 136 -6.56 -24.18 -9.01
CA ARG A 136 -6.57 -24.63 -7.61
C ARG A 136 -5.76 -23.70 -6.71
N SER A 137 -4.67 -23.15 -7.21
CA SER A 137 -3.79 -22.22 -6.50
C SER A 137 -4.52 -20.93 -6.09
N ILE A 138 -5.38 -20.41 -6.98
CA ILE A 138 -6.08 -19.14 -6.77
C ILE A 138 -7.26 -19.34 -5.81
N GLU A 139 -7.98 -20.46 -5.91
CA GLU A 139 -9.04 -20.81 -4.96
C GLU A 139 -8.50 -20.94 -3.54
N ALA A 140 -7.36 -21.63 -3.36
CA ALA A 140 -6.71 -21.76 -2.06
C ALA A 140 -6.33 -20.39 -1.47
N LEU A 141 -5.82 -19.48 -2.30
CA LEU A 141 -5.50 -18.11 -1.90
C LEU A 141 -6.76 -17.32 -1.50
N CYS A 142 -7.83 -17.43 -2.29
CA CYS A 142 -9.12 -16.80 -2.00
C CYS A 142 -9.67 -17.28 -0.65
N ASP A 143 -9.60 -18.58 -0.37
CA ASP A 143 -10.03 -19.14 0.91
C ASP A 143 -9.19 -18.65 2.08
N ALA A 144 -7.87 -18.52 1.90
CA ALA A 144 -7.00 -17.95 2.92
C ALA A 144 -7.37 -16.48 3.22
N ILE A 145 -7.68 -15.69 2.20
CA ILE A 145 -8.12 -14.29 2.36
C ILE A 145 -9.47 -14.20 3.10
N ARG A 146 -10.44 -15.07 2.77
CA ARG A 146 -11.74 -15.15 3.48
C ARG A 146 -11.60 -15.49 4.96
N GLN A 147 -10.51 -16.15 5.35
CA GLN A 147 -10.24 -16.54 6.74
C GLN A 147 -9.58 -15.43 7.57
N LEU A 148 -9.09 -14.36 6.94
CA LEU A 148 -8.51 -13.24 7.67
C LEU A 148 -9.56 -12.54 8.54
N ARG A 149 -9.17 -12.15 9.76
CA ARG A 149 -10.03 -11.49 10.76
C ARG A 149 -9.43 -10.23 11.36
N THR A 150 -8.10 -10.11 11.34
CA THR A 150 -7.34 -9.02 11.99
C THR A 150 -6.91 -7.92 11.02
N LEU A 151 -7.44 -7.93 9.80
CA LEU A 151 -6.97 -7.04 8.74
C LEU A 151 -7.42 -5.61 9.00
N ARG A 152 -6.49 -4.66 9.02
CA ARG A 152 -6.72 -3.22 9.16
C ARG A 152 -6.64 -2.48 7.84
N THR A 153 -5.76 -2.93 6.96
CA THR A 153 -5.56 -2.32 5.64
C THR A 153 -5.54 -3.40 4.57
N LEU A 154 -6.40 -3.23 3.57
CA LEU A 154 -6.42 -4.04 2.36
C LEU A 154 -6.04 -3.17 1.16
N SER A 155 -5.10 -3.64 0.35
CA SER A 155 -4.72 -3.00 -0.92
C SER A 155 -4.86 -4.02 -2.03
N LEU A 156 -5.61 -3.66 -3.08
CA LEU A 156 -5.78 -4.47 -4.28
C LEU A 156 -5.25 -3.71 -5.49
N ARG A 157 -4.23 -4.30 -6.12
CA ARG A 157 -3.58 -3.71 -7.30
C ARG A 157 -3.99 -4.43 -8.57
N LYS A 158 -4.19 -3.69 -9.65
CA LYS A 158 -4.47 -4.22 -10.97
C LYS A 158 -3.25 -3.99 -11.85
N THR A 159 -2.67 -5.07 -12.39
CA THR A 159 -1.63 -4.99 -13.41
C THR A 159 -2.20 -4.66 -14.79
N THR A 160 -1.34 -4.15 -15.67
CA THR A 160 -1.66 -3.95 -17.08
C THR A 160 -2.05 -5.28 -17.74
N GLY A 161 -3.21 -5.31 -18.39
CA GLY A 161 -3.72 -6.50 -19.08
C GLY A 161 -4.64 -7.40 -18.24
N THR A 162 -4.75 -7.17 -16.93
CA THR A 162 -5.72 -7.90 -16.10
C THR A 162 -7.12 -7.34 -16.32
N TYR A 163 -8.07 -8.19 -16.67
CA TYR A 163 -9.48 -7.80 -16.80
C TYR A 163 -10.24 -8.25 -15.56
N LEU A 164 -11.01 -7.34 -14.95
CA LEU A 164 -11.75 -7.67 -13.70
C LEU A 164 -12.83 -8.73 -13.92
N SER A 165 -13.26 -8.92 -15.17
CA SER A 165 -14.19 -9.97 -15.60
C SER A 165 -13.56 -11.36 -15.73
N GLN A 166 -12.23 -11.48 -15.67
CA GLN A 166 -11.56 -12.79 -15.65
C GLN A 166 -11.85 -13.52 -14.34
N HIS A 167 -11.92 -14.86 -14.43
CA HIS A 167 -12.26 -15.73 -13.30
C HIS A 167 -11.39 -15.46 -12.06
N ALA A 168 -10.07 -15.38 -12.24
CA ALA A 168 -9.14 -15.26 -11.12
C ALA A 168 -9.20 -13.88 -10.41
N PRO A 169 -9.11 -12.73 -11.11
CA PRO A 169 -9.38 -11.43 -10.51
C PRO A 169 -10.75 -11.35 -9.83
N ARG A 170 -11.80 -11.88 -10.47
CA ARG A 170 -13.15 -11.89 -9.92
C ARG A 170 -13.23 -12.69 -8.62
N ALA A 171 -12.70 -13.90 -8.59
CA ALA A 171 -12.68 -14.74 -7.39
C ALA A 171 -11.94 -14.06 -6.22
N LEU A 172 -10.84 -13.36 -6.53
CA LEU A 172 -10.08 -12.61 -5.54
C LEU A 172 -10.83 -11.37 -5.03
N LEU A 173 -11.59 -10.68 -5.90
CA LEU A 173 -12.46 -9.56 -5.52
C LEU A 173 -13.64 -10.03 -4.65
N GLU A 174 -14.22 -11.18 -4.95
CA GLU A 174 -15.27 -11.81 -4.14
C GLU A 174 -14.71 -12.21 -2.76
N ALA A 175 -13.53 -12.83 -2.71
CA ALA A 175 -12.86 -13.15 -1.46
C ALA A 175 -12.49 -11.90 -0.64
N ALA A 176 -12.09 -10.81 -1.31
CA ALA A 176 -11.85 -9.53 -0.67
C ALA A 176 -13.14 -8.92 -0.09
N ALA A 177 -14.27 -9.02 -0.80
CA ALA A 177 -15.58 -8.57 -0.31
C ALA A 177 -16.01 -9.33 0.96
N ASP A 178 -15.79 -10.65 0.98
CA ASP A 178 -16.01 -11.49 2.16
C ASP A 178 -15.11 -11.07 3.32
N ALA A 179 -13.82 -10.83 3.06
CA ALA A 179 -12.86 -10.39 4.07
C ALA A 179 -13.24 -9.02 4.66
N VAL A 180 -13.65 -8.06 3.81
CA VAL A 180 -14.14 -6.73 4.23
C VAL A 180 -15.32 -6.85 5.18
N SER A 181 -16.27 -7.73 4.87
CA SER A 181 -17.47 -7.93 5.70
C SER A 181 -17.17 -8.61 7.05
N ARG A 182 -16.07 -9.38 7.14
CA ARG A 182 -15.71 -10.17 8.32
C ARG A 182 -14.62 -9.57 9.19
N CYS A 183 -13.90 -8.56 8.71
CA CYS A 183 -12.83 -7.89 9.44
C CYS A 183 -13.38 -6.64 10.16
N PRO A 184 -13.71 -6.72 11.46
CA PRO A 184 -14.29 -5.60 12.19
C PRO A 184 -13.31 -4.44 12.37
N ASP A 185 -12.02 -4.66 12.16
CA ASP A 185 -10.97 -3.65 12.31
C ASP A 185 -10.49 -3.07 10.97
N LEU A 186 -11.14 -3.41 9.85
CA LEU A 186 -10.71 -2.96 8.53
C LEU A 186 -11.01 -1.46 8.33
N CYS A 187 -10.00 -0.63 8.58
CA CYS A 187 -10.09 0.82 8.53
C CYS A 187 -9.84 1.41 7.14
N THR A 188 -8.96 0.78 6.35
CA THR A 188 -8.49 1.35 5.06
C THR A 188 -8.56 0.34 3.94
N LEU A 189 -9.18 0.73 2.83
CA LEU A 189 -9.13 0.01 1.56
C LEU A 189 -8.44 0.87 0.50
N THR A 190 -7.46 0.30 -0.20
CA THR A 190 -6.82 0.92 -1.36
C THR A 190 -7.05 0.07 -2.60
N LEU A 191 -7.55 0.68 -3.66
CA LEU A 191 -7.73 0.06 -4.97
C LEU A 191 -6.86 0.81 -5.98
N SER A 192 -6.10 0.09 -6.80
CA SER A 192 -5.34 0.70 -7.90
C SER A 192 -6.12 0.72 -9.22
N PHE A 193 -7.44 0.55 -9.16
CA PHE A 193 -8.34 0.59 -10.30
C PHE A 193 -9.65 1.30 -9.89
N PRO A 194 -10.28 2.05 -10.81
CA PRO A 194 -11.52 2.75 -10.49
C PRO A 194 -12.64 1.75 -10.28
N LEU A 195 -13.46 2.00 -9.26
CA LEU A 195 -14.74 1.31 -9.10
C LEU A 195 -15.70 1.72 -10.22
N SER A 196 -16.36 0.75 -10.83
CA SER A 196 -17.34 0.93 -11.90
C SER A 196 -18.62 0.15 -11.57
N SER A 197 -19.70 0.42 -12.30
CA SER A 197 -20.99 -0.30 -12.19
C SER A 197 -20.94 -1.73 -12.76
N ASP A 198 -19.76 -2.33 -12.81
CA ASP A 198 -19.56 -3.70 -13.29
C ASP A 198 -20.14 -4.68 -12.28
N PRO A 199 -20.97 -5.66 -12.69
CA PRO A 199 -21.53 -6.66 -11.78
C PRO A 199 -20.47 -7.45 -11.00
N THR A 200 -19.24 -7.58 -11.52
CA THR A 200 -18.13 -8.24 -10.83
C THR A 200 -17.68 -7.51 -9.57
N LEU A 201 -17.89 -6.20 -9.51
CA LEU A 201 -17.59 -5.36 -8.34
C LEU A 201 -18.79 -5.19 -7.41
N ALA A 202 -19.97 -5.72 -7.75
CA ALA A 202 -21.17 -5.58 -6.94
C ALA A 202 -21.02 -6.19 -5.53
N PRO A 203 -20.43 -7.40 -5.34
CA PRO A 203 -20.22 -7.95 -4.00
C PRO A 203 -19.30 -7.06 -3.15
N LEU A 204 -18.22 -6.57 -3.75
CA LEU A 204 -17.28 -5.67 -3.07
C LEU A 204 -17.97 -4.36 -2.71
N THR A 205 -18.72 -3.75 -3.63
CA THR A 205 -19.47 -2.51 -3.38
C THR A 205 -20.45 -2.67 -2.22
N SER A 206 -21.19 -3.78 -2.18
CA SER A 206 -22.13 -4.09 -1.09
C SER A 206 -21.43 -4.32 0.26
N ALA A 207 -20.25 -4.95 0.25
CA ALA A 207 -19.44 -5.11 1.46
C ALA A 207 -18.95 -3.74 1.97
N LEU A 208 -18.53 -2.85 1.05
CA LEU A 208 -18.04 -1.52 1.42
C LEU A 208 -19.12 -0.59 1.94
N SER A 209 -20.37 -0.71 1.48
CA SER A 209 -21.47 0.10 2.01
C SER A 209 -21.87 -0.31 3.44
N THR A 210 -21.53 -1.53 3.88
CA THR A 210 -21.93 -2.10 5.17
C THR A 210 -20.78 -2.33 6.15
N ALA A 211 -19.52 -2.12 5.73
CA ALA A 211 -18.34 -2.35 6.55
C ALA A 211 -18.28 -1.40 7.77
N PRO A 212 -18.37 -1.90 9.01
CA PRO A 212 -18.65 -1.06 10.19
C PRO A 212 -17.47 -0.19 10.66
N ALA A 213 -16.24 -0.54 10.28
CA ALA A 213 -15.04 0.21 10.67
C ALA A 213 -14.30 0.85 9.50
N LEU A 214 -14.84 0.76 8.28
CA LEU A 214 -14.18 1.28 7.10
C LEU A 214 -14.24 2.81 7.08
N ARG A 215 -13.09 3.45 7.33
CA ARG A 215 -12.99 4.91 7.42
C ARG A 215 -12.50 5.55 6.12
N THR A 216 -11.58 4.88 5.43
CA THR A 216 -10.90 5.46 4.25
C THR A 216 -10.94 4.50 3.07
N ILE A 217 -11.40 5.01 1.93
CA ILE A 217 -11.27 4.34 0.63
C ILE A 217 -10.39 5.19 -0.27
N CYS A 218 -9.30 4.59 -0.76
CA CYS A 218 -8.42 5.16 -1.76
C CYS A 218 -8.66 4.45 -3.09
N THR A 219 -8.97 5.19 -4.13
CA THR A 219 -9.22 4.62 -5.46
C THR A 219 -8.91 5.65 -6.53
N PRO A 220 -8.58 5.23 -7.76
CA PRO A 220 -8.32 6.14 -8.85
C PRO A 220 -9.58 6.88 -9.21
N LEU A 221 -9.42 8.13 -9.63
CA LEU A 221 -10.51 8.94 -10.13
C LEU A 221 -11.19 8.24 -11.32
N PRO A 222 -12.51 7.96 -11.27
CA PRO A 222 -13.21 7.36 -12.39
C PRO A 222 -13.27 8.30 -13.59
N ALA A 223 -13.13 7.75 -14.80
CA ALA A 223 -13.26 8.51 -16.04
C ALA A 223 -14.72 8.72 -16.48
N LEU A 224 -15.62 7.83 -16.05
CA LEU A 224 -17.02 7.80 -16.50
C LEU A 224 -17.98 8.30 -15.41
N PRO A 225 -19.03 9.06 -15.77
CA PRO A 225 -20.06 9.50 -14.82
C PRO A 225 -20.84 8.34 -14.19
N SER A 226 -21.00 7.22 -14.89
CA SER A 226 -21.73 6.03 -14.41
C SER A 226 -21.12 5.43 -13.14
N ALA A 227 -19.83 5.65 -12.91
CA ALA A 227 -19.17 5.25 -11.67
C ALA A 227 -19.77 5.96 -10.45
N ALA A 228 -20.32 7.18 -10.58
CA ALA A 228 -20.84 7.95 -9.47
C ALA A 228 -21.87 7.16 -8.64
N ALA A 229 -22.75 6.38 -9.29
CA ALA A 229 -23.75 5.57 -8.59
C ALA A 229 -23.12 4.56 -7.60
N VAL A 230 -21.97 3.97 -7.94
CA VAL A 230 -21.25 3.03 -7.07
C VAL A 230 -20.67 3.75 -5.86
N TYR A 231 -20.08 4.92 -6.06
CA TYR A 231 -19.57 5.74 -4.95
C TYR A 231 -20.69 6.28 -4.06
N VAL A 232 -21.86 6.54 -4.62
CA VAL A 232 -23.05 6.92 -3.86
C VAL A 232 -23.49 5.79 -2.96
N ALA A 233 -23.59 4.55 -3.47
CA ALA A 233 -23.89 3.38 -2.65
C ALA A 233 -22.86 3.17 -1.53
N ILE A 234 -21.58 3.39 -1.81
CA ILE A 234 -20.51 3.31 -0.81
C ILE A 234 -20.62 4.44 0.23
N ALA A 235 -21.01 5.64 -0.19
CA ALA A 235 -21.17 6.80 0.69
C ALA A 235 -22.34 6.67 1.68
N GLU A 236 -23.23 5.67 1.50
CA GLU A 236 -24.25 5.29 2.47
C GLU A 236 -23.65 4.65 3.74
N ASN A 237 -22.39 4.22 3.69
CA ASN A 237 -21.69 3.74 4.87
C ASN A 237 -21.46 4.88 5.88
N ALA A 238 -22.11 4.77 7.04
CA ALA A 238 -22.02 5.77 8.12
C ALA A 238 -20.62 5.87 8.76
N ALA A 239 -19.83 4.78 8.74
CA ALA A 239 -18.48 4.75 9.28
C ALA A 239 -17.43 5.39 8.35
N LEU A 240 -17.78 5.58 7.08
CA LEU A 240 -16.87 6.13 6.09
C LEU A 240 -16.63 7.62 6.37
N GLU A 241 -15.35 7.98 6.50
CA GLU A 241 -14.91 9.34 6.81
C GLU A 241 -14.31 10.01 5.57
N ARG A 242 -13.66 9.25 4.68
CA ARG A 242 -12.86 9.79 3.57
C ARG A 242 -12.92 8.92 2.32
N VAL A 243 -13.06 9.59 1.18
CA VAL A 243 -12.86 9.00 -0.16
C VAL A 243 -11.72 9.75 -0.84
N CYS A 244 -10.59 9.07 -1.01
CA CYS A 244 -9.38 9.61 -1.62
C CYS A 244 -9.34 9.22 -3.10
N LEU A 245 -9.61 10.19 -3.98
CA LEU A 245 -9.54 10.01 -5.43
C LEU A 245 -8.14 10.33 -5.93
N GLN A 246 -7.45 9.31 -6.44
CA GLN A 246 -6.07 9.45 -6.94
C GLN A 246 -6.07 9.73 -8.44
N LEU A 247 -5.27 10.71 -8.86
CA LEU A 247 -4.96 10.89 -10.28
C LEU A 247 -3.96 9.80 -10.67
N MET A 248 -4.34 8.93 -11.61
CA MET A 248 -3.41 7.95 -12.17
C MET A 248 -2.34 8.67 -12.97
N GLY A 249 -1.06 8.47 -12.60
CA GLY A 249 0.06 8.89 -13.42
C GLY A 249 0.15 8.05 -14.70
N GLU A 250 0.72 8.63 -15.77
CA GLU A 250 0.82 8.00 -17.10
C GLU A 250 1.54 6.65 -17.08
N ASP A 251 2.47 6.45 -16.13
CA ASP A 251 3.28 5.24 -16.07
C ASP A 251 2.50 3.99 -15.64
N GLY A 252 1.23 4.12 -15.22
CA GLY A 252 0.44 3.01 -14.67
C GLY A 252 1.05 2.36 -13.41
N GLY A 253 2.25 2.78 -13.03
CA GLY A 253 2.86 2.55 -11.74
C GLY A 253 2.02 3.29 -10.73
N ALA A 254 1.19 2.53 -10.00
CA ALA A 254 0.49 3.01 -8.83
C ALA A 254 1.46 3.90 -8.06
N ILE A 255 1.14 5.20 -7.95
CA ILE A 255 1.89 6.17 -7.17
C ILE A 255 2.29 5.44 -5.91
N GLU A 256 3.61 5.25 -5.74
CA GLU A 256 4.17 4.43 -4.68
C GLU A 256 3.42 4.81 -3.42
N SER A 257 2.60 3.89 -2.90
CA SER A 257 1.59 4.25 -1.92
C SER A 257 2.33 4.55 -0.62
N LYS A 258 2.77 5.80 -0.48
CA LYS A 258 3.43 6.35 0.71
C LYS A 258 2.54 6.21 1.95
N TYR A 259 1.29 5.79 1.75
CA TYR A 259 0.27 5.54 2.75
C TYR A 259 0.27 4.09 3.29
N LEU A 260 1.02 3.16 2.69
CA LEU A 260 1.10 1.77 3.19
C LEU A 260 2.12 1.58 4.31
N THR A 261 2.89 2.61 4.67
CA THR A 261 3.63 2.59 5.94
C THR A 261 2.68 3.10 7.02
N PRO A 262 2.04 2.23 7.84
CA PRO A 262 1.42 2.73 9.05
C PRO A 262 2.50 3.51 9.82
N PRO A 263 2.15 4.61 10.50
CA PRO A 263 3.12 5.31 11.33
C PRO A 263 3.74 4.29 12.28
N LEU A 264 5.07 4.13 12.25
CA LEU A 264 5.83 3.17 13.05
C LEU A 264 5.48 3.24 14.56
N CYS A 265 4.92 4.38 15.02
CA CYS A 265 4.34 4.53 16.36
C CYS A 265 3.29 3.48 16.73
N GLU A 266 2.49 2.96 15.79
CA GLU A 266 1.53 1.89 16.10
C GLU A 266 2.18 0.51 16.21
N VAL A 267 3.30 0.29 15.51
CA VAL A 267 4.01 -1.00 15.52
C VAL A 267 4.67 -1.24 16.87
N SER A 268 5.31 -0.23 17.45
CA SER A 268 5.83 -0.34 18.82
C SER A 268 4.70 -0.50 19.83
N ALA A 269 3.52 0.10 19.64
CA ALA A 269 2.37 -0.08 20.55
C ALA A 269 1.69 -1.46 20.45
N ALA A 270 1.74 -2.12 19.28
CA ALA A 270 1.23 -3.48 19.10
C ALA A 270 2.16 -4.57 19.66
N LEU A 271 3.44 -4.21 19.89
CA LEU A 271 4.49 -5.06 20.47
C LEU A 271 4.85 -4.70 21.92
N ALA A 272 4.54 -3.47 22.39
CA ALA A 272 4.84 -3.00 23.73
C ALA A 272 3.55 -2.79 24.55
N GLY A 273 3.53 -3.33 25.77
CA GLY A 273 2.52 -2.99 26.79
C GLY A 273 2.56 -1.49 27.17
N PRO A 274 1.56 -1.01 27.93
CA PRO A 274 1.28 0.42 28.08
C PRO A 274 2.41 1.14 28.83
N SER A 275 3.02 2.14 28.17
CA SER A 275 3.87 3.14 28.85
C SER A 275 3.84 4.48 28.12
N ASN A 276 3.88 5.54 28.94
CA ASN A 276 3.57 6.94 28.59
C ASN A 276 4.66 7.61 27.73
N ALA A 277 4.23 8.36 26.71
CA ALA A 277 5.11 9.12 25.83
C ALA A 277 5.07 10.63 26.11
N VAL A 278 6.26 11.25 26.21
CA VAL A 278 6.48 12.70 26.24
C VAL A 278 7.15 13.11 24.93
N ALA A 279 6.65 14.17 24.29
CA ALA A 279 7.10 14.67 23.01
C ALA A 279 8.18 15.76 23.16
N SER A 280 9.16 15.80 22.24
CA SER A 280 10.02 16.97 22.02
C SER A 280 10.52 16.97 20.57
N GLY A 281 10.34 18.10 19.90
CA GLY A 281 10.71 18.32 18.49
C GLY A 281 11.89 19.28 18.35
N LEU A 282 12.65 19.13 17.27
CA LEU A 282 13.60 20.12 16.78
C LEU A 282 13.66 20.07 15.24
N SER A 283 13.68 21.26 14.64
CA SER A 283 13.68 21.54 13.21
C SER A 283 14.88 22.43 12.86
N GLY A 284 15.50 22.22 11.70
CA GLY A 284 16.51 23.12 11.11
C GLY A 284 16.53 23.01 9.57
N PRO A 285 16.73 24.11 8.81
CA PRO A 285 16.64 24.12 7.35
C PRO A 285 18.02 24.07 6.66
N SER A 286 18.07 23.50 5.46
CA SER A 286 19.21 23.60 4.54
C SER A 286 18.72 23.75 3.10
N THR A 287 19.07 24.86 2.47
CA THR A 287 18.73 25.24 1.10
C THR A 287 19.93 25.08 0.16
N SER A 288 19.73 24.38 -0.96
CA SER A 288 20.58 24.44 -2.16
C SER A 288 19.70 24.46 -3.42
N PRO A 289 20.10 25.14 -4.50
CA PRO A 289 19.25 25.40 -5.66
C PRO A 289 19.29 24.25 -6.67
N ALA A 290 18.12 23.84 -7.18
CA ALA A 290 17.99 22.83 -8.22
C ALA A 290 17.51 23.47 -9.54
N LEU A 291 18.14 23.07 -10.64
CA LEU A 291 17.83 23.45 -12.01
C LEU A 291 16.38 23.11 -12.39
N GLU A 292 15.66 24.12 -12.88
CA GLU A 292 14.24 24.08 -13.23
C GLU A 292 14.04 23.37 -14.57
N TYR A 293 13.72 22.08 -14.53
CA TYR A 293 13.14 21.36 -15.66
C TYR A 293 11.63 21.62 -15.69
N ARG A 294 11.14 22.30 -16.73
CA ARG A 294 9.70 22.52 -16.96
C ARG A 294 9.14 21.45 -17.89
N PRO A 295 8.36 20.47 -17.40
CA PRO A 295 7.57 19.64 -18.27
C PRO A 295 6.36 20.46 -18.77
N THR A 296 6.13 20.44 -20.09
CA THR A 296 4.92 20.95 -20.73
C THR A 296 3.73 20.07 -20.36
N TYR A 297 2.87 20.55 -19.47
CA TYR A 297 1.62 19.89 -19.09
C TYR A 297 0.60 20.02 -20.22
N ALA A 298 0.37 18.94 -20.98
CA ALA A 298 -0.82 18.81 -21.81
C ALA A 298 -2.07 18.74 -20.90
N SER A 299 -3.12 19.46 -21.27
CA SER A 299 -4.33 19.65 -20.47
C SER A 299 -5.20 18.38 -20.38
N HIS A 300 -4.83 17.42 -19.54
CA HIS A 300 -5.62 16.20 -19.26
C HIS A 300 -6.79 16.42 -18.27
N HIS A 301 -7.32 17.64 -18.16
CA HIS A 301 -8.29 18.03 -17.13
C HIS A 301 -9.76 17.65 -17.39
N VAL A 302 -10.09 17.09 -18.55
CA VAL A 302 -11.50 16.92 -18.95
C VAL A 302 -12.26 15.80 -18.21
N PRO A 303 -11.73 14.57 -18.03
CA PRO A 303 -12.53 13.48 -17.47
C PRO A 303 -12.88 13.67 -15.99
N THR A 304 -12.06 14.41 -15.23
CA THR A 304 -12.33 14.73 -13.81
C THR A 304 -13.59 15.56 -13.62
N SER A 305 -13.92 16.43 -14.58
CA SER A 305 -15.02 17.38 -14.44
C SER A 305 -16.40 16.69 -14.43
N LEU A 306 -16.58 15.64 -15.23
CA LEU A 306 -17.87 14.97 -15.38
C LEU A 306 -18.24 14.12 -14.16
N PHE A 307 -17.29 13.34 -13.63
CA PHE A 307 -17.51 12.59 -12.39
C PHE A 307 -17.83 13.53 -11.22
N ILE A 308 -17.07 14.62 -11.07
CA ILE A 308 -17.31 15.59 -10.00
C ILE A 308 -18.65 16.31 -10.19
N ALA A 309 -19.05 16.60 -11.42
CA ALA A 309 -20.36 17.16 -11.71
C ALA A 309 -21.50 16.21 -11.30
N ALA A 310 -21.38 14.92 -11.60
CA ALA A 310 -22.36 13.91 -11.15
C ALA A 310 -22.34 13.74 -9.62
N ALA A 311 -21.16 13.68 -9.00
CA ALA A 311 -21.03 13.56 -7.55
C ALA A 311 -21.66 14.74 -6.79
N ARG A 312 -21.71 15.95 -7.39
CA ARG A 312 -22.38 17.13 -6.78
C ARG A 312 -23.86 16.95 -6.53
N ALA A 313 -24.53 16.01 -7.19
CA ALA A 313 -25.91 15.64 -6.87
C ALA A 313 -26.05 14.92 -5.51
N HIS A 314 -24.94 14.49 -4.92
CA HIS A 314 -24.88 13.69 -3.69
C HIS A 314 -24.01 14.39 -2.62
N PRO A 315 -24.62 15.19 -1.71
CA PRO A 315 -23.89 16.00 -0.74
C PRO A 315 -22.90 15.21 0.11
N ARG A 316 -23.31 14.03 0.60
CA ARG A 316 -22.49 13.15 1.43
C ARG A 316 -21.22 12.70 0.70
N LEU A 317 -21.32 12.28 -0.55
CA LEU A 317 -20.18 11.85 -1.34
C LEU A 317 -19.18 13.01 -1.55
N ILE A 318 -19.66 14.23 -1.83
CA ILE A 318 -18.79 15.40 -1.96
C ILE A 318 -18.07 15.73 -0.66
N GLU A 319 -18.73 15.61 0.49
CA GLU A 319 -18.08 15.80 1.80
C GLU A 319 -16.94 14.80 2.02
N LEU A 320 -17.19 13.52 1.74
CA LEU A 320 -16.17 12.46 1.85
C LEU A 320 -14.98 12.68 0.91
N ILE A 321 -15.25 13.12 -0.33
CA ILE A 321 -14.20 13.48 -1.30
C ILE A 321 -13.39 14.69 -0.82
N ARG A 322 -14.06 15.73 -0.30
CA ARG A 322 -13.38 16.91 0.28
C ARG A 322 -12.51 16.52 1.48
N ALA A 323 -13.00 15.63 2.34
CA ALA A 323 -12.25 15.11 3.48
C ALA A 323 -11.01 14.30 3.05
N GLY A 324 -11.08 13.56 1.95
CA GLY A 324 -9.94 12.79 1.40
C GLY A 324 -8.94 13.62 0.59
N THR A 325 -9.38 14.71 -0.05
CA THR A 325 -8.53 15.52 -0.96
C THR A 325 -7.67 16.58 -0.27
N SER A 326 -7.92 16.86 1.01
CA SER A 326 -7.25 17.92 1.77
C SER A 326 -5.73 17.73 1.93
N ILE A 327 -5.20 16.52 1.76
CA ILE A 327 -3.79 16.22 2.00
C ILE A 327 -2.89 16.56 0.80
N ALA A 328 -3.43 16.62 -0.42
CA ALA A 328 -2.64 16.99 -1.62
C ALA A 328 -2.57 18.52 -1.85
N ALA A 329 -3.39 19.32 -1.15
CA ALA A 329 -3.44 20.77 -1.29
C ALA A 329 -2.19 21.51 -0.74
N GLY A 330 -1.25 20.80 -0.11
CA GLY A 330 0.10 21.30 0.14
C GLY A 330 0.90 21.54 -1.16
N SER A 331 0.48 20.93 -2.27
CA SER A 331 0.92 21.24 -3.64
C SER A 331 -0.02 22.24 -4.31
N ARG A 332 -0.45 23.30 -3.61
CA ARG A 332 -0.88 24.50 -4.32
C ARG A 332 0.32 24.97 -5.13
N ALA A 333 0.29 24.68 -6.42
CA ALA A 333 1.06 25.41 -7.41
C ALA A 333 0.81 26.89 -7.11
N ARG A 334 1.75 27.54 -6.42
CA ARG A 334 1.76 28.99 -6.32
C ARG A 334 1.84 29.42 -7.77
N ALA A 335 0.74 29.92 -8.32
CA ALA A 335 0.79 30.68 -9.56
C ALA A 335 1.68 31.88 -9.25
N VAL A 336 2.99 31.72 -9.49
CA VAL A 336 3.94 32.82 -9.46
C VAL A 336 3.56 33.65 -10.68
N THR A 337 2.70 34.64 -10.46
CA THR A 337 2.49 35.70 -11.42
C THR A 337 3.83 36.41 -11.56
N VAL A 338 4.57 36.06 -12.61
CA VAL A 338 5.75 36.82 -13.05
C VAL A 338 5.22 38.18 -13.48
N GLY A 339 5.23 39.14 -12.54
CA GLY A 339 4.92 40.53 -12.83
C GLY A 339 5.94 41.04 -13.85
N GLY A 340 5.50 41.16 -15.11
CA GLY A 340 6.28 41.81 -16.15
C GLY A 340 6.54 43.26 -15.74
N ARG A 341 7.77 43.55 -15.30
CA ARG A 341 8.27 44.93 -15.24
C ARG A 341 8.45 45.41 -16.68
N VAL A 342 7.52 46.22 -17.13
CA VAL A 342 7.70 47.08 -18.31
C VAL A 342 8.78 48.10 -17.95
N ALA A 343 9.98 47.90 -18.48
CA ALA A 343 11.04 48.91 -18.42
C ALA A 343 10.67 50.03 -19.39
N GLY A 344 10.28 51.17 -18.84
CA GLY A 344 10.20 52.42 -19.58
C GLY A 344 11.53 53.17 -19.50
N ARG A 345 12.23 53.25 -20.63
CA ARG A 345 12.90 54.44 -21.22
C ARG A 345 13.97 54.00 -22.20
#